data_AF-A0A0S2M0I7-F1
#
_entry.id   AF-A0A0S2M0I7-F1
#
_cell.length_a   1.000
_cell.length_b   1.000
_cell.length_c   1.000
_cell.angle_alpha   90.00
_cell.angle_beta   90.00
_cell.angle_gamma   90.00
#
_symmetry.space_group_name_H-M   'P 1'
#
loop_
_entity.id
_entity.type
_entity.pdbx_description
1 polymer ?
#
loop_
_entity_poly.entity_id
_entity_poly.type
_entity_poly.pdbx_seq_one_letter_code
_entity_poly.pdbx_strand_id
1 'polypeptide(L)' 'MEPVPTDVIFALVEQELGASPNAVFIVFDGAPLVSTSLGEAHAPTLWDGTDVVVKVRRRGHVRHNPSCRTGRPL' A
#
# COMPACT_ATOMS: atom_id res chain seq x y z
N MET A 1 1.83 -3.35 16.64
CA MET A 1 2.75 -3.71 15.55
C MET A 1 3.57 -2.47 15.25
N GLU A 2 4.89 -2.59 15.12
CA GLU A 2 5.76 -1.43 14.85
C GLU A 2 5.48 -0.90 13.44
N PRO A 3 5.31 0.43 13.25
CA PRO A 3 5.11 1.04 11.93
C PRO A 3 6.22 0.68 10.94
N VAL A 4 5.87 0.51 9.67
CA VAL A 4 6.90 0.42 8.62
C VAL A 4 7.61 1.76 8.51
N PRO A 5 8.95 1.79 8.33
CA PRO A 5 9.69 3.02 8.10
C PRO A 5 9.10 3.84 6.95
N THR A 6 9.04 5.16 7.14
CA THR A 6 8.40 6.08 6.20
C THR A 6 8.99 5.99 4.79
N ASP A 7 10.32 5.83 4.66
CA ASP A 7 10.99 5.69 3.37
C ASP A 7 10.49 4.46 2.58
N VAL A 8 10.23 3.35 3.27
CA VAL A 8 9.68 2.13 2.66
C VAL A 8 8.24 2.34 2.20
N ILE A 9 7.42 3.04 3.01
CA ILE A 9 6.05 3.39 2.63
C ILE A 9 6.05 4.29 1.38
N PHE A 10 6.89 5.32 1.36
CA PHE A 10 6.98 6.26 0.24
C PHE A 10 7.42 5.54 -1.04
N ALA A 11 8.46 4.70 -0.96
CA ALA A 11 8.94 3.93 -2.12
C ALA A 11 7.87 2.96 -2.66
N LEU A 12 7.10 2.32 -1.77
CA LEU A 12 6.03 1.41 -2.20
C LEU A 12 4.87 2.16 -2.86
N VAL A 13 4.44 3.27 -2.26
CA VAL A 13 3.37 4.10 -2.83
C VAL A 13 3.80 4.65 -4.20
N GLU A 14 5.05 5.09 -4.32
CA GLU A 14 5.61 5.52 -5.61
C GLU A 14 5.64 4.40 -6.65
N GLN A 15 6.07 3.19 -6.26
CA GLN A 15 6.06 2.02 -7.13
C GLN A 15 4.66 1.68 -7.66
N GLU A 16 3.64 1.72 -6.80
CA GLU A 16 2.28 1.28 -7.14
C GLU A 16 1.48 2.39 -7.87
N LEU A 17 1.74 3.67 -7.59
CA LEU A 17 1.06 4.80 -8.23
C LEU A 17 1.81 5.34 -9.45
N GLY A 18 3.10 5.03 -9.62
CA GLY A 18 3.95 5.54 -10.70
C GLY A 18 4.40 7.00 -10.54
N ALA A 19 4.15 7.60 -9.37
CA ALA A 19 4.54 8.97 -9.04
C ALA A 19 4.82 9.09 -7.54
N SER A 20 5.71 10.00 -7.14
CA SER A 20 6.00 10.24 -5.72
C SER A 20 4.73 10.62 -4.95
N PRO A 21 4.57 10.22 -3.67
CA PRO A 21 3.40 10.59 -2.87
C PRO A 21 3.14 12.10 -2.85
N ASN A 22 4.20 12.91 -2.79
CA ASN A 22 4.10 14.37 -2.80
C ASN A 22 3.62 14.96 -4.14
N ALA A 23 3.62 14.19 -5.22
CA ALA A 23 3.03 14.60 -6.49
C ALA A 23 1.53 14.29 -6.55
N VAL A 24 1.06 13.28 -5.82
CA VAL A 24 -0.33 12.82 -5.83
C VAL A 24 -1.15 13.47 -4.71
N PHE A 25 -0.54 13.67 -3.56
CA PHE A 25 -1.17 14.16 -2.34
C PHE A 25 -0.59 15.52 -1.96
N ILE A 26 -1.44 16.43 -1.49
CA ILE A 26 -1.01 17.72 -0.94
C ILE A 26 -0.24 17.51 0.37
N VAL A 27 -0.66 16.51 1.16
CA VAL A 27 0.01 16.06 2.37
C VAL A 27 -0.08 14.54 2.42
N PHE A 28 1.07 13.88 2.58
CA PHE A 28 1.15 12.45 2.87
C PHE A 28 2.06 12.24 4.09
N ASP A 29 1.47 11.86 5.23
CA ASP A 29 2.21 11.54 6.45
C ASP A 29 2.66 10.07 6.43
N GLY A 30 3.96 9.86 6.68
CA GLY A 30 4.54 8.54 6.86
C GLY A 30 4.10 7.82 8.12
N ALA A 31 3.50 8.53 9.08
CA ALA A 31 2.88 7.94 10.27
C ALA A 31 1.51 7.32 9.90
N PRO A 32 1.29 6.02 10.18
CA PRO A 32 0.01 5.41 9.91
C PRO A 32 -1.03 5.82 10.96
N LEU A 33 -2.28 5.98 10.52
CA LEU A 33 -3.44 6.06 11.41
C LEU A 33 -3.66 4.76 12.19
N VAL A 34 -3.41 3.61 11.53
CA VAL A 34 -3.54 2.28 12.14
C VAL A 34 -2.54 1.31 11.53
N SER A 35 -1.98 0.42 12.35
CA SER A 35 -1.09 -0.66 11.92
C SER A 35 -1.63 -2.01 12.39
N THR A 36 -1.80 -2.93 11.44
CA THR A 36 -2.40 -4.26 11.61
C THR A 36 -1.51 -5.33 10.98
N SER A 37 -1.73 -6.61 11.32
CA SER A 37 -0.95 -7.72 10.74
C SER A 37 -1.02 -7.81 9.21
N LEU A 38 -2.09 -7.29 8.60
CA LEU A 38 -2.26 -7.29 7.16
C LEU A 38 -1.61 -6.08 6.47
N GLY A 39 -1.34 -5.00 7.22
CA GLY A 39 -0.94 -3.73 6.65
C GLY A 39 -1.28 -2.51 7.50
N GLU A 40 -1.07 -1.35 6.91
CA GLU A 40 -1.20 -0.04 7.53
C GLU A 40 -2.18 0.84 6.75
N ALA A 41 -2.81 1.80 7.41
CA ALA A 41 -3.65 2.81 6.76
C ALA A 41 -3.14 4.22 7.07
N HIS A 42 -3.05 5.06 6.05
CA HIS A 42 -2.67 6.47 6.10
C HIS A 42 -3.85 7.32 5.61
N ALA A 43 -3.96 8.55 6.08
CA ALA A 43 -4.97 9.50 5.60
C ALA A 43 -4.33 10.74 4.98
N PRO A 44 -3.86 10.64 3.73
CA PRO A 44 -3.42 11.80 3.00
C PRO A 44 -4.61 12.61 2.45
N THR A 45 -4.31 13.84 2.06
CA THR A 45 -5.24 14.72 1.37
C THR A 45 -4.80 14.87 -0.08
N LEU A 46 -5.74 14.85 -1.03
CA LEU A 46 -5.48 15.10 -2.45
C LEU A 46 -5.33 16.60 -2.72
N TRP A 47 -4.81 16.96 -3.89
CA TRP A 47 -4.65 18.36 -4.31
C TRP A 47 -5.96 19.14 -4.46
N ASP A 48 -7.09 18.45 -4.65
CA ASP A 48 -8.42 19.07 -4.68
C ASP A 48 -9.03 19.28 -3.28
N GLY A 49 -8.28 18.93 -2.22
CA GLY A 49 -8.71 19.02 -0.83
C GLY A 49 -9.47 17.79 -0.32
N THR A 50 -9.63 16.74 -1.12
CA THR A 50 -10.32 15.53 -0.71
C THR A 50 -9.46 14.69 0.23
N ASP A 51 -9.98 14.39 1.42
CA ASP A 51 -9.37 13.42 2.34
C ASP A 51 -9.62 11.99 1.87
N VAL A 52 -8.57 11.19 1.79
CA VAL A 52 -8.64 9.79 1.35
C VAL A 52 -7.93 8.86 2.32
N VAL A 53 -8.21 7.56 2.25
CA VAL A 53 -7.51 6.54 3.03
C VAL A 53 -6.67 5.67 2.11
N VAL A 54 -5.36 5.68 2.30
CA VAL A 54 -4.40 4.83 1.58
C VAL A 54 -4.05 3.64 2.46
N LYS A 55 -4.34 2.43 1.97
CA LYS A 55 -4.04 1.18 2.69
C LYS A 55 -2.84 0.48 2.08
N VAL A 56 -1.76 0.38 2.84
CA VAL A 56 -0.52 -0.28 2.45
C VAL A 56 -0.49 -1.70 2.98
N ARG A 57 -0.44 -2.70 2.10
CA ARG A 57 -0.41 -4.11 2.50
C ARG A 57 1.03 -4.55 2.81
N ARG A 58 1.23 -5.24 3.94
CA ARG A 58 2.51 -5.91 4.22
C ARG A 58 2.66 -7.12 3.30
N ARG A 59 3.74 -7.16 2.51
CA ARG A 59 4.05 -8.28 1.61
C ARG A 59 4.48 -9.51 2.44
N GLY A 60 3.51 -10.32 2.84
CA GLY A 60 3.73 -11.58 3.59
C GLY A 60 2.62 -12.64 3.44
N HIS A 61 1.47 -12.30 2.84
CA HIS A 61 0.31 -13.19 2.75
C HIS A 61 -0.06 -13.64 1.32
N VAL A 62 0.79 -13.42 0.32
CA VAL A 62 0.58 -14.03 -1.01
C VAL A 62 1.29 -15.38 -1.03
N ARG A 63 0.57 -16.44 -0.64
CA ARG A 63 0.99 -17.80 -0.96
C ARG A 63 0.75 -18.01 -2.45
N HIS A 64 1.81 -17.99 -3.26
CA HIS A 64 1.71 -18.50 -4.62
C HIS A 64 1.33 -19.99 -4.51
N ASN A 65 0.15 -20.38 -4.99
CA ASN A 65 -0.23 -21.79 -5.07
C ASN A 65 0.18 -22.33 -6.45
N PRO A 66 1.28 -23.10 -6.57
CA PRO A 66 1.75 -23.61 -7.85
C PRO A 66 0.85 -24.70 -8.46
N SER A 67 -0.21 -25.15 -7.78
CA SER A 67 -1.05 -26.26 -8.27
C SER A 67 -2.13 -25.88 -9.29
N CYS A 68 -2.30 -24.59 -9.63
CA CYS A 68 -3.29 -24.15 -10.63
C CYS A 68 -2.86 -24.36 -12.10
N ARG A 69 -2.05 -25.38 -12.38
CA ARG A 69 -1.67 -25.77 -13.74
C ARG A 69 -1.97 -27.24 -13.96
N THR A 70 -3.19 -27.55 -14.39
CA THR A 70 -3.47 -28.61 -15.38
C THR A 70 -4.86 -28.43 -15.94
N GLY A 71 -4.93 -28.02 -17.21
CA GLY A 71 -6.10 -28.29 -18.03
C GLY A 71 -6.28 -29.80 -18.19
N ARG A 72 -7.54 -30.22 -18.24
CA ARG A 72 -7.93 -31.56 -18.68
C ARG A 72 -9.12 -31.37 -19.61
N PRO A 73 -8.95 -31.40 -20.94
CA PRO A 73 -10.08 -31.56 -21.83
C PRO A 73 -10.57 -33.00 -21.73
N LEU A 74 -11.88 -33.18 -21.59
CA LEU A 74 -12.56 -34.43 -21.88
C LEU A 74 -12.61 -34.63 -23.40
#